data_AF-A0A0F9GEY7-F1
#
_entry.id   AF-A0A0F9GEY7-F1
#
_cell.length_a   1.000
_cell.length_b   1.000
_cell.length_c   1.000
_cell.angle_alpha   90.00
_cell.angle_beta   90.00
_cell.angle_gamma   90.00
#
_symmetry.space_group_name_H-M   'P 1'
#
loop_
_entity.id
_entity.type
_entity.pdbx_description
1 polymer ?
#
loop_
_entity_poly.entity_id
_entity_poly.type
_entity_poly.pdbx_seq_one_letter_code
_entity_poly.pdbx_strand_id
1 'polypeptide(L)'
;MKQMGISQEDIAASKVIIETKDDKKIIIKNPIVAKIKVQGQESFQISGEVNEEISISEQDIKTVMEKTGHNKEESKKALEKTQGLAEAILELSG
;
A
#
# COMPACT_ATOMS: atom_id res chain seq x y z
N MET A 1 1.05 15.20 -27.95
CA MET A 1 0.36 16.21 -28.78
C MET A 1 -0.01 17.39 -27.90
N LYS A 2 0.33 18.63 -28.27
CA LYS A 2 -0.11 19.84 -27.55
C LYS A 2 -1.29 20.44 -28.32
N GLN A 3 -2.49 19.96 -28.06
CA GLN A 3 -3.71 20.69 -28.44
C GLN A 3 -3.98 21.73 -27.35
N MET A 4 -4.47 22.92 -27.73
CA MET A 4 -4.74 24.00 -26.79
C MET A 4 -5.56 23.49 -25.60
N GLY A 5 -4.97 23.51 -24.40
CA GLY A 5 -5.62 23.10 -23.16
C GLY A 5 -5.29 21.69 -22.63
N ILE A 6 -4.57 20.86 -23.40
CA ILE A 6 -4.11 19.52 -22.96
C ILE A 6 -2.59 19.41 -23.09
N SER A 7 -1.91 19.12 -21.98
CA SER A 7 -0.48 18.74 -21.99
C SER A 7 -0.27 17.38 -21.35
N GLN A 8 0.55 16.55 -21.99
CA GLN A 8 0.98 15.26 -21.45
C GLN A 8 2.50 15.26 -21.27
N GLU A 9 2.96 14.73 -20.14
CA GLU A 9 4.37 14.63 -19.75
C GLU A 9 4.62 13.27 -19.10
N ASP A 10 5.74 12.63 -19.46
CA ASP A 10 6.18 11.40 -18.82
C ASP A 10 6.99 11.73 -17.55
N ILE A 11 6.68 11.04 -16.46
CA ILE A 11 7.37 11.20 -15.17
C ILE A 11 8.28 9.99 -14.97
N ALA A 12 9.58 10.25 -14.85
CA ALA A 12 10.59 9.25 -14.49
C ALA A 12 10.50 8.92 -12.98
N ALA A 13 9.50 8.14 -12.60
CA ALA A 13 9.30 7.69 -11.22
C ALA A 13 10.00 6.36 -10.96
N SER A 14 10.64 6.20 -9.79
CA SER A 14 11.22 4.93 -9.36
C SER A 14 10.22 4.03 -8.62
N LYS A 15 9.15 4.61 -8.05
CA LYS A 15 8.11 3.92 -7.27
C LYS A 15 6.86 4.80 -7.18
N VAL A 16 5.68 4.16 -7.16
CA VAL A 16 4.42 4.79 -6.75
C VAL A 16 3.90 4.10 -5.49
N ILE A 17 3.41 4.87 -4.53
CA ILE A 17 2.76 4.38 -3.31
C ILE A 17 1.38 5.01 -3.27
N ILE A 18 0.34 4.17 -3.20
CA ILE A 18 -1.04 4.60 -3.00
C ILE A 18 -1.43 4.20 -1.58
N GLU A 19 -1.62 5.20 -0.71
CA GLU A 19 -2.14 4.99 0.64
C GLU A 19 -3.67 5.06 0.58
N THR A 20 -4.31 3.97 0.97
CA THR A 20 -5.77 3.86 0.96
C THR A 20 -6.35 4.25 2.32
N LYS A 21 -7.67 4.48 2.37
CA LYS A 21 -8.37 4.86 3.61
C LYS A 21 -8.38 3.77 4.68
N ASP A 22 -8.15 2.52 4.29
CA ASP A 22 -8.07 1.34 5.16
C ASP A 22 -6.62 0.97 5.51
N ASP A 23 -5.72 1.96 5.51
CA ASP A 23 -4.29 1.82 5.86
C ASP A 23 -3.54 0.77 5.04
N LYS A 24 -4.04 0.37 3.87
CA LYS A 24 -3.30 -0.46 2.91
C LYS A 24 -2.41 0.42 2.06
N LYS A 25 -1.28 -0.14 1.65
CA LYS A 25 -0.37 0.49 0.70
C LYS A 25 -0.31 -0.34 -0.56
N ILE A 26 -0.68 0.26 -1.69
CA ILE A 26 -0.44 -0.33 -3.00
C ILE A 26 0.88 0.25 -3.50
N ILE A 27 1.89 -0.61 -3.65
CA ILE A 27 3.22 -0.25 -4.11
C ILE A 27 3.37 -0.71 -5.56
N ILE A 28 3.63 0.24 -6.45
CA ILE A 28 3.89 -0.03 -7.86
C ILE A 28 5.38 0.17 -8.13
N LYS A 29 6.08 -0.92 -8.44
CA LYS A 29 7.51 -0.94 -8.81
C LYS A 29 7.68 -0.80 -10.33
N ASN A 30 8.83 -0.27 -10.73
CA ASN A 30 9.15 0.02 -12.14
C ASN A 30 8.01 0.77 -12.87
N PRO A 31 7.45 1.85 -12.30
CA PRO A 31 6.24 2.45 -12.83
C PRO A 31 6.52 3.25 -14.11
N ILE A 32 5.60 3.16 -15.07
CA ILE A 32 5.47 4.11 -16.17
C ILE A 32 4.36 5.09 -15.79
N VAL A 33 4.72 6.36 -15.62
CA VAL A 33 3.80 7.41 -15.15
C VAL A 33 3.65 8.48 -16.21
N ALA A 34 2.41 8.73 -16.65
CA ALA A 34 2.07 9.84 -17.53
C ALA A 34 1.18 10.84 -16.79
N LYS A 35 1.62 12.10 -16.72
CA LYS A 35 0.84 13.23 -16.20
C LYS A 35 0.08 13.90 -17.35
N ILE A 36 -1.22 14.06 -17.19
CA ILE A 36 -2.11 14.72 -18.15
C ILE A 36 -2.70 15.95 -17.45
N LYS A 37 -2.56 17.12 -18.06
CA LYS A 37 -3.13 18.37 -17.56
C LYS A 37 -4.19 18.88 -18.51
N VAL A 38 -5.42 19.04 -18.03
CA VAL A 38 -6.57 19.53 -18.79
C VAL A 38 -7.21 20.69 -18.02
N GLN A 39 -7.23 21.88 -18.60
CA GLN A 39 -7.91 23.06 -18.01
C GLN A 39 -7.60 23.31 -16.51
N GLY A 40 -6.37 23.03 -16.08
CA GLY A 40 -5.94 23.22 -14.68
C GLY A 40 -6.12 22.00 -13.77
N GLN A 41 -6.85 20.96 -14.20
CA GLN A 41 -6.87 19.66 -13.53
C GLN A 41 -5.68 18.80 -13.98
N GLU A 42 -5.09 18.09 -13.04
CA GLU A 42 -4.00 17.15 -13.30
C GLU A 42 -4.48 15.73 -13.00
N SER A 43 -4.28 14.82 -13.95
CA SER A 43 -4.52 13.39 -13.80
C SER A 43 -3.25 12.61 -14.11
N PHE A 44 -3.15 11.41 -13.55
CA PHE A 44 -1.99 10.53 -13.72
C PHE A 44 -2.46 9.17 -14.21
N GLN A 45 -1.82 8.66 -15.26
CA GLN A 45 -1.94 7.28 -15.69
C GLN A 45 -0.70 6.52 -15.24
N ILE A 46 -0.88 5.43 -14.49
CA ILE A 46 0.20 4.69 -13.84
C ILE A 46 0.05 3.22 -14.23
N SER A 47 1.12 2.62 -14.72
CA SER A 47 1.24 1.17 -14.97
C SER A 47 2.56 0.65 -14.41
N GLY A 48 2.62 -0.62 -14.00
CA GLY A 48 3.83 -1.23 -13.44
C GLY A 48 3.52 -2.52 -12.67
N GLU A 49 4.52 -3.02 -11.95
CA GLU A 49 4.40 -4.22 -11.10
C GLU A 49 3.74 -3.85 -9.77
N VAL A 50 2.53 -4.37 -9.50
CA VAL A 50 1.73 -4.03 -8.33
C VAL A 50 1.97 -5.03 -7.20
N ASN A 51 2.35 -4.53 -6.03
CA ASN A 51 2.41 -5.27 -4.77
C ASN A 51 1.52 -4.59 -3.73
N GLU A 52 0.74 -5.37 -2.98
CA GLU A 52 0.00 -4.86 -1.82
C GLU A 52 0.83 -5.11 -0.56
N GLU A 53 1.17 -4.04 0.16
CA GLU A 53 1.64 -4.14 1.54
C GLU A 53 0.46 -3.79 2.46
N ILE A 54 0.02 -4.77 3.24
CA ILE A 54 -0.83 -4.49 4.41
C ILE A 54 0.09 -3.74 5.38
N SER A 55 -0.21 -2.47 5.67
CA SER A 55 0.54 -1.75 6.69
C SER A 55 0.10 -2.29 8.05
N ILE A 56 0.93 -3.18 8.58
CA ILE A 56 0.75 -3.71 9.92
C ILE A 56 1.35 -2.72 10.88
N SER A 57 0.52 -2.15 11.75
CA SER A 57 0.98 -1.20 12.73
C SER A 57 1.79 -1.90 13.82
N GLU A 58 2.83 -1.24 14.36
CA GLU A 58 3.57 -1.74 15.54
C GLU A 58 2.64 -1.94 16.75
N GLN A 59 1.54 -1.18 16.83
CA GLN A 59 0.55 -1.34 17.88
C GLN A 59 -0.23 -2.66 17.75
N ASP A 60 -0.60 -3.06 16.53
CA ASP A 60 -1.25 -4.34 16.29
C ASP A 60 -0.31 -5.49 16.64
N ILE A 61 0.96 -5.41 16.21
CA ILE A 61 1.98 -6.40 16.56
C ILE A 61 2.11 -6.53 18.07
N LYS A 62 2.22 -5.40 18.79
CA LYS A 62 2.31 -5.40 20.26
C LYS A 62 1.07 -6.00 20.90
N THR A 63 -0.11 -5.70 20.37
CA THR A 63 -1.38 -6.24 20.88
C THR A 63 -1.46 -7.75 20.68
N VAL A 64 -1.05 -8.26 19.52
CA VAL A 64 -0.95 -9.71 19.28
C VAL A 64 0.02 -10.34 20.27
N MET A 65 1.24 -9.81 20.40
CA MET A 65 2.25 -10.32 21.33
C MET A 65 1.74 -10.36 22.78
N GLU A 66 1.06 -9.30 23.23
CA GLU A 66 0.51 -9.21 24.58
C GLU A 66 -0.63 -10.23 24.83
N LYS A 67 -1.40 -10.57 23.79
CA LYS A 67 -2.56 -11.48 23.90
C LYS A 67 -2.20 -12.94 23.69
N THR A 68 -1.21 -13.24 22.86
CA THR A 68 -0.85 -14.60 22.46
C THR A 68 0.44 -15.09 23.09
N GLY A 69 1.25 -14.19 23.67
CA GLY A 69 2.57 -14.50 24.22
C GLY A 69 3.66 -14.79 23.18
N HIS A 70 3.34 -14.69 21.90
CA HIS A 70 4.29 -14.96 20.81
C HIS A 70 5.25 -13.81 20.57
N ASN A 71 6.34 -14.09 19.85
CA ASN A 71 7.34 -13.06 19.55
C ASN A 71 6.88 -12.11 18.42
N LYS A 72 7.65 -11.04 18.21
CA LYS A 72 7.35 -10.00 17.21
C LYS A 72 7.25 -10.56 15.79
N GLU A 73 8.13 -11.48 15.42
CA GLU A 73 8.18 -12.04 14.06
C GLU A 73 6.97 -12.93 13.79
N GLU A 74 6.60 -13.79 14.73
CA GLU A 74 5.41 -14.63 14.65
C GLU A 74 4.13 -13.79 14.61
N SER A 75 4.04 -12.79 15.48
CA SER A 75 2.91 -11.86 15.55
C SER A 75 2.74 -11.07 14.24
N LYS A 76 3.84 -10.61 13.65
CA LYS A 76 3.85 -9.94 12.35
C LYS A 76 3.40 -10.88 11.23
N LYS A 77 3.91 -12.11 11.19
CA LYS A 77 3.51 -13.11 10.17
C LYS A 77 2.02 -13.47 10.27
N ALA A 78 1.48 -13.58 11.47
CA ALA A 78 0.05 -13.79 11.67
C ALA A 78 -0.75 -12.62 11.09
N LEU A 79 -0.40 -11.38 11.43
CA LEU A 79 -1.03 -10.17 10.88
C LEU A 79 -0.85 -9.99 9.37
N GLU A 80 0.21 -10.56 8.76
CA GLU A 80 0.39 -10.58 7.29
C GLU A 80 -0.52 -11.61 6.62
N LYS A 81 -0.74 -12.75 7.29
CA LYS A 81 -1.62 -13.82 6.79
C LYS A 81 -3.09 -13.51 6.99
N THR A 82 -3.42 -12.85 8.09
CA THR A 82 -4.80 -12.56 8.47
C THR A 82 -5.17 -11.15 8.04
N GLN A 83 -6.42 -10.96 7.59
CA GLN A 83 -6.91 -9.64 7.17
C GLN A 83 -7.33 -8.76 8.37
N GLY A 84 -6.78 -9.00 9.56
CA GLY A 84 -7.20 -8.32 10.77
C GLY A 84 -6.51 -8.81 12.05
N LEU A 85 -6.55 -7.93 13.07
CA LEU A 85 -5.98 -8.13 14.39
C LEU A 85 -6.66 -9.28 15.16
N ALA A 86 -7.98 -9.36 15.10
CA ALA A 86 -8.75 -10.37 15.82
C ALA A 86 -8.45 -11.78 15.30
N GLU A 87 -8.39 -11.92 13.98
CA GLU A 87 -8.05 -13.15 13.28
C GLU A 87 -6.61 -13.58 13.60
N ALA A 88 -5.66 -12.64 13.65
CA ALA A 88 -4.27 -12.93 14.03
C ALA A 88 -4.17 -13.48 15.46
N ILE A 89 -4.91 -12.90 16.40
CA ILE A 89 -4.94 -13.36 17.80
C ILE A 89 -5.53 -14.76 17.88
N LEU A 90 -6.63 -15.03 17.17
CA LEU A 90 -7.25 -16.36 17.14
C LEU A 90 -6.35 -17.41 16.52
N GLU A 91 -5.65 -17.10 15.41
CA GLU A 91 -4.72 -18.03 14.75
C GLU A 91 -3.56 -18.44 15.67
N LEU A 92 -3.05 -17.52 16.48
CA LEU A 92 -1.93 -17.79 17.40
C LEU A 92 -2.35 -18.27 18.80
N SER A 93 -3.63 -18.18 19.15
CA SER A 93 -4.15 -18.68 20.44
C SER A 93 -4.81 -20.05 20.35
N GLY A 94 -5.00 -20.57 19.13
CA GLY A 94 -5.57 -21.87 18.84
C GLY A 94 -4.59 -23.03 18.91
#